data_AF-A0A7C1AH41-F1
#
_entry.id   AF-A0A7C1AH41-F1
#
_cell.length_a   1.000
_cell.length_b   1.000
_cell.length_c   1.000
_cell.angle_alpha   90.00
_cell.angle_beta   90.00
_cell.angle_gamma   90.00
#
_symmetry.space_group_name_H-M   'P 1'
#
loop_
_entity.id
_entity.type
_entity.pdbx_description
1 polymer ?
#
loop_
_entity_poly.entity_id
_entity_poly.type
_entity_poly.pdbx_seq_one_letter_code
_entity_poly.pdbx_strand_id
1 'polypeptide(L)'
;LATVMDAAQTQAEAEGIGMWAPDACGVAAAGEIRVGTIRYDADGNDNNNLNDEWVEIANLGSTTVDLTGWGVKDESASHRYGFPSGFVLSAGATVRLHTGCGADTDVLLYWCFTSSAIWNNSGDTVFILDPSGNIVDSKSY
;
A
#
# COMPACT_ATOMS: atom_id res chain seq x y z
N LEU A 1 -38.71 -2.07 -10.68
CA LEU A 1 -37.29 -2.47 -10.82
C LEU A 1 -36.37 -1.53 -10.05
N ALA A 2 -36.43 -0.20 -10.27
CA ALA A 2 -35.62 0.78 -9.51
C ALA A 2 -35.81 0.71 -7.98
N THR A 3 -37.05 0.65 -7.50
CA THR A 3 -37.38 0.65 -6.06
C THR A 3 -36.86 -0.57 -5.29
N VAL A 4 -36.66 -1.69 -5.98
CA VAL A 4 -36.18 -2.95 -5.37
C VAL A 4 -34.65 -2.94 -5.26
N MET A 5 -33.97 -2.30 -6.22
CA MET A 5 -32.52 -2.08 -6.19
C MET A 5 -32.14 -1.09 -5.08
N ASP A 6 -32.89 0.00 -4.93
CA ASP A 6 -32.63 1.00 -3.87
C ASP A 6 -32.84 0.42 -2.46
N ALA A 7 -33.90 -0.39 -2.29
CA ALA A 7 -34.15 -1.08 -1.03
C ALA A 7 -33.07 -2.13 -0.73
N ALA A 8 -32.64 -2.89 -1.74
CA ALA A 8 -31.57 -3.87 -1.60
C ALA A 8 -30.22 -3.21 -1.27
N GLN A 9 -29.91 -2.04 -1.85
CA GLN A 9 -28.70 -1.28 -1.56
C GLN A 9 -28.71 -0.72 -0.13
N THR A 10 -29.82 -0.11 0.30
CA THR A 10 -29.97 0.44 1.66
C THR A 10 -29.85 -0.68 2.70
N GLN A 11 -30.44 -1.84 2.43
CA GLN A 11 -30.34 -3.00 3.29
C GLN A 11 -28.91 -3.55 3.34
N ALA A 12 -28.24 -3.65 2.19
CA ALA A 12 -26.86 -4.11 2.12
C ALA A 12 -25.89 -3.19 2.88
N GLU A 13 -26.11 -1.87 2.84
CA GLU A 13 -25.34 -0.88 3.61
C GLU A 13 -25.59 -1.02 5.12
N ALA A 14 -26.86 -1.13 5.53
CA ALA A 14 -27.22 -1.27 6.94
C ALA A 14 -26.72 -2.59 7.57
N GLU A 15 -26.67 -3.66 6.77
CA GLU A 15 -26.24 -4.98 7.21
C GLU A 15 -24.74 -5.23 6.98
N GLY A 16 -24.04 -4.30 6.30
CA GLY A 16 -22.62 -4.45 5.99
C GLY A 16 -22.35 -5.70 5.14
N ILE A 17 -23.13 -5.92 4.08
CA ILE A 17 -23.01 -7.08 3.18
C ILE A 17 -22.72 -6.63 1.75
N GLY A 18 -22.04 -7.47 0.97
CA GLY A 18 -21.62 -7.12 -0.38
C GLY A 18 -20.51 -6.06 -0.37
N MET A 19 -20.65 -4.97 -1.14
CA MET A 19 -19.63 -3.90 -1.19
C MET A 19 -19.45 -3.14 0.12
N TRP A 20 -20.41 -3.26 1.04
CA TRP A 20 -20.42 -2.61 2.35
C TRP A 20 -19.88 -3.51 3.46
N ALA A 21 -19.53 -4.76 3.15
CA ALA A 21 -18.89 -5.63 4.13
C ALA A 21 -17.46 -5.13 4.40
N PRO A 22 -17.10 -4.85 5.67
CA PRO A 22 -15.75 -4.40 6.01
C PRO A 22 -14.69 -5.47 5.70
N ASP A 23 -15.12 -6.71 5.56
CA ASP A 23 -14.37 -7.89 5.15
C ASP A 23 -14.88 -8.47 3.81
N ALA A 24 -15.50 -7.65 2.95
CA ALA A 24 -16.03 -8.08 1.65
C ALA A 24 -15.01 -8.84 0.79
N CYS A 25 -13.73 -8.49 0.96
CA CYS A 25 -12.60 -9.10 0.27
C CYS A 25 -11.78 -10.06 1.19
N GLY A 26 -12.30 -10.38 2.39
CA GLY A 26 -11.68 -11.22 3.43
C GLY A 26 -11.28 -10.42 4.68
N VAL A 27 -11.04 -11.13 5.80
CA VAL A 27 -10.38 -10.51 6.95
C VAL A 27 -8.96 -10.14 6.54
N ALA A 28 -8.61 -8.85 6.61
CA ALA A 28 -7.23 -8.42 6.39
C ALA A 28 -6.31 -9.24 7.31
N ALA A 29 -5.26 -9.85 6.75
CA ALA A 29 -4.27 -10.58 7.54
C ALA A 29 -3.82 -9.66 8.69
N ALA A 30 -4.13 -10.06 9.92
CA ALA A 30 -4.13 -9.18 11.07
C ALA A 30 -2.77 -8.46 11.23
N GLY A 31 -2.74 -7.19 10.82
CA GLY A 31 -2.07 -6.11 11.53
C GLY A 31 -0.55 -6.10 11.71
N GLU A 32 0.19 -7.05 11.16
CA GLU A 32 1.66 -7.11 11.35
C GLU A 32 2.41 -6.19 10.38
N ILE A 33 1.91 -6.04 9.14
CA ILE A 33 2.50 -5.15 8.14
C ILE A 33 1.95 -3.74 8.31
N ARG A 34 2.86 -2.76 8.38
CA ARG A 34 2.56 -1.35 8.64
C ARG A 34 3.35 -0.41 7.75
N VAL A 35 2.75 0.74 7.44
CA VAL A 35 3.47 1.89 6.90
C VAL A 35 4.26 2.57 8.02
N GLY A 36 5.58 2.52 7.90
CA GLY A 36 6.53 3.16 8.81
C GLY A 36 6.74 4.63 8.48
N THR A 37 8.00 5.03 8.34
CA THR A 37 8.37 6.39 7.93
C THR A 37 8.03 6.63 6.46
N ILE A 38 7.56 7.84 6.14
CA ILE A 38 7.36 8.30 4.77
C ILE A 38 8.30 9.48 4.53
N ARG A 39 9.19 9.36 3.55
CA ARG A 39 10.01 10.46 3.07
C ARG A 39 9.44 10.91 1.73
N TYR A 40 8.74 12.04 1.76
CA TYR A 40 8.02 12.59 0.61
C TYR A 40 8.71 13.82 0.02
N ASP A 41 9.42 14.61 0.85
CA ASP A 41 10.13 15.80 0.40
C ASP A 41 11.59 15.46 0.07
N ALA A 42 11.89 15.32 -1.22
CA ALA A 42 13.23 15.03 -1.69
C ALA A 42 14.10 16.30 -1.66
N ASP A 43 15.40 16.13 -1.43
CA ASP A 43 16.34 17.24 -1.54
C ASP A 43 16.37 17.77 -2.99
N GLY A 44 15.97 19.02 -3.17
CA GLY A 44 16.02 19.72 -4.46
C GLY A 44 14.71 19.67 -5.24
N ASN A 45 14.74 19.15 -6.46
CA ASN A 45 13.53 18.94 -7.26
C ASN A 45 13.25 17.43 -7.29
N ASP A 46 12.12 17.03 -6.73
CA ASP A 46 11.71 15.65 -6.51
C ASP A 46 11.72 14.83 -7.82
N ASN A 47 11.32 15.44 -8.94
CA ASN A 47 11.32 14.78 -10.25
C ASN A 47 12.73 14.46 -10.79
N ASN A 48 13.77 15.08 -10.21
CA ASN A 48 15.18 14.80 -10.54
C ASN A 48 15.86 13.93 -9.47
N ASN A 49 15.19 13.68 -8.33
CA ASN A 49 15.73 12.95 -7.18
C ASN A 49 14.70 11.95 -6.60
N LEU A 50 14.09 11.18 -7.50
CA LEU A 50 13.04 10.20 -7.15
C LEU A 50 13.49 9.12 -6.16
N ASN A 51 14.80 8.90 -5.98
CA ASN A 51 15.30 7.96 -4.97
C ASN A 51 15.36 8.58 -3.57
N ASP A 52 15.19 9.90 -3.43
CA ASP A 52 15.08 10.54 -2.11
C ASP A 52 13.63 10.59 -1.60
N GLU A 53 12.70 10.06 -2.40
CA GLU A 53 11.33 9.75 -2.04
C GLU A 53 11.17 8.24 -1.78
N TRP A 54 10.71 7.89 -0.58
CA TRP A 54 10.49 6.48 -0.21
C TRP A 54 9.50 6.30 0.93
N VAL A 55 8.89 5.11 0.96
CA VAL A 55 8.04 4.65 2.07
C VAL A 55 8.69 3.45 2.74
N GLU A 56 8.67 3.41 4.07
CA GLU A 56 9.09 2.25 4.84
C GLU A 56 7.88 1.34 5.09
N ILE A 57 8.07 0.05 4.82
CA ILE A 57 7.14 -1.01 5.20
C ILE A 57 7.78 -1.81 6.31
N ALA A 58 7.06 -1.99 7.42
CA ALA A 58 7.55 -2.68 8.60
C ALA A 58 6.69 -3.92 8.90
N ASN A 59 7.35 -5.04 9.23
CA ASN A 59 6.70 -6.17 9.86
C ASN A 59 6.86 -6.05 11.37
N LEU A 60 5.84 -5.53 12.06
CA LEU A 60 5.77 -5.43 13.51
C LEU A 60 5.28 -6.71 14.19
N GLY A 61 5.05 -7.74 13.38
CA GLY A 61 4.63 -9.07 13.80
C GLY A 61 5.71 -9.90 14.46
N SER A 62 5.30 -11.11 14.83
CA SER A 62 6.21 -12.11 15.42
C SER A 62 6.65 -13.20 14.45
N THR A 63 6.14 -13.16 13.21
CA THR A 63 6.43 -14.17 12.17
C THR A 63 6.90 -13.53 10.87
N THR A 64 7.65 -14.28 10.06
CA THR A 64 8.03 -13.86 8.71
C THR A 64 6.80 -13.84 7.80
N VAL A 65 6.64 -12.78 7.03
CA VAL A 65 5.54 -12.61 6.07
C VAL A 65 6.08 -12.69 4.65
N ASP A 66 5.45 -13.52 3.81
CA ASP A 66 5.67 -13.52 2.36
C ASP A 66 4.77 -12.45 1.72
N LEU A 67 5.40 -11.46 1.07
CA LEU A 67 4.70 -10.34 0.43
C LEU A 67 4.43 -10.61 -1.06
N THR A 68 4.59 -11.84 -1.54
CA THR A 68 4.23 -12.21 -2.91
C THR A 68 2.76 -11.85 -3.19
N GLY A 69 2.53 -11.04 -4.22
CA GLY A 69 1.20 -10.60 -4.63
C GLY A 69 0.64 -9.43 -3.82
N TRP A 70 1.34 -8.96 -2.79
CA TRP A 70 0.99 -7.73 -2.09
C TRP A 70 1.31 -6.51 -2.95
N GLY A 71 0.75 -5.36 -2.57
CA GLY A 71 1.04 -4.10 -3.26
C GLY A 71 1.06 -2.87 -2.37
N VAL A 72 1.64 -1.80 -2.92
CA VAL A 72 1.61 -0.44 -2.36
C VAL A 72 0.99 0.49 -3.39
N LYS A 73 0.16 1.43 -2.95
CA LYS A 73 -0.39 2.48 -3.81
C LYS A 73 -0.61 3.78 -3.05
N ASP A 74 -0.89 4.83 -3.79
CA ASP A 74 -1.49 6.06 -3.29
C ASP A 74 -2.99 6.16 -3.68
N GLU A 75 -3.54 7.37 -3.63
CA GLU A 75 -4.90 7.69 -4.06
C GLU A 75 -5.07 7.73 -5.59
N SER A 76 -3.96 7.77 -6.34
CA SER A 76 -3.96 7.78 -7.79
C SER A 76 -4.45 6.47 -8.40
N ALA A 77 -4.98 6.58 -9.62
CA ALA A 77 -5.37 5.40 -10.41
C ALA A 77 -4.15 4.61 -10.90
N SER A 78 -3.01 5.28 -11.11
CA SER A 78 -1.84 4.75 -11.81
C SER A 78 -0.68 4.32 -10.92
N HIS A 79 -0.53 4.86 -9.72
CA HIS A 79 0.60 4.48 -8.87
C HIS A 79 0.26 3.20 -8.11
N ARG A 80 0.63 2.06 -8.72
CA ARG A 80 0.64 0.75 -8.07
C ARG A 80 2.01 0.08 -8.14
N TYR A 81 2.53 -0.34 -7.00
CA TYR A 81 3.69 -1.19 -6.85
C TYR A 81 3.22 -2.60 -6.46
N GLY A 82 3.82 -3.62 -7.05
CA GLY A 82 3.66 -5.00 -6.62
C GLY A 82 5.00 -5.53 -6.09
N PHE A 83 4.98 -6.19 -4.93
CA PHE A 83 6.19 -6.79 -4.39
C PHE A 83 6.72 -7.90 -5.31
N PRO A 84 8.05 -8.08 -5.41
CA PRO A 84 8.64 -9.17 -6.18
C PRO A 84 8.19 -10.54 -5.66
N SER A 85 8.03 -11.50 -6.56
CA SER A 85 7.71 -12.88 -6.17
C SER A 85 8.81 -13.48 -5.28
N GLY A 86 8.40 -14.08 -4.16
CA GLY A 86 9.30 -14.64 -3.15
C GLY A 86 9.92 -13.61 -2.21
N PHE A 87 9.51 -12.34 -2.26
CA PHE A 87 9.97 -11.35 -1.30
C PHE A 87 9.37 -11.65 0.08
N VAL A 88 10.24 -11.84 1.08
CA VAL A 88 9.86 -12.15 2.46
C VAL A 88 10.36 -11.07 3.39
N LEU A 89 9.52 -10.66 4.33
CA LEU A 89 9.87 -9.70 5.38
C LEU A 89 9.83 -10.38 6.74
N SER A 90 11.02 -10.53 7.34
CA SER A 90 11.17 -11.19 8.65
C SER A 90 10.46 -10.41 9.76
N ALA A 91 10.11 -11.10 10.85
CA ALA A 91 9.55 -10.47 12.05
C ALA A 91 10.46 -9.34 12.57
N GLY A 92 9.90 -8.16 12.82
CA GLY A 92 10.61 -6.97 13.27
C GLY A 92 11.45 -6.26 12.19
N ALA A 93 11.49 -6.76 10.96
CA ALA A 93 12.27 -6.17 9.87
C ALA A 93 11.50 -5.05 9.16
N THR A 94 12.25 -4.19 8.47
CA THR A 94 11.70 -3.15 7.60
C THR A 94 12.36 -3.19 6.22
N VAL A 95 11.63 -2.70 5.22
CA VAL A 95 12.10 -2.49 3.85
C VAL A 95 11.70 -1.10 3.40
N ARG A 96 12.57 -0.42 2.64
CA ARG A 96 12.24 0.87 2.03
C ARG A 96 11.94 0.70 0.56
N LEU A 97 10.78 1.18 0.14
CA LEU A 97 10.39 1.26 -1.25
C LEU A 97 10.66 2.68 -1.77
N HIS A 98 11.68 2.81 -2.62
CA HIS A 98 12.05 4.06 -3.28
C HIS A 98 11.24 4.26 -4.56
N THR A 99 10.85 5.51 -4.83
CA THR A 99 10.08 5.86 -6.05
C THR A 99 10.91 5.63 -7.32
N GLY A 100 12.19 6.03 -7.30
CA GLY A 100 13.10 5.89 -8.42
C GLY A 100 13.60 4.46 -8.68
N CYS A 101 14.60 4.34 -9.57
CA CYS A 101 15.17 3.06 -9.99
C CYS A 101 16.42 2.70 -9.19
N GLY A 102 16.67 1.40 -9.03
CA GLY A 102 17.83 0.83 -8.35
C GLY A 102 17.82 -0.70 -8.45
N ALA A 103 18.65 -1.35 -7.64
CA ALA A 103 18.69 -2.80 -7.55
C ALA A 103 18.04 -3.25 -6.25
N ASP A 104 17.04 -4.12 -6.35
CA ASP A 104 16.32 -4.65 -5.21
C ASP A 104 17.23 -5.51 -4.31
N THR A 105 17.04 -5.36 -3.00
CA THR A 105 17.63 -6.17 -1.93
C THR A 105 16.54 -6.56 -0.93
N ASP A 106 16.94 -7.22 0.16
CA ASP A 106 16.06 -7.55 1.29
C ASP A 106 15.59 -6.32 2.09
N VAL A 107 16.29 -5.19 1.99
CA VAL A 107 16.00 -3.95 2.75
C VAL A 107 15.71 -2.73 1.88
N LEU A 108 15.98 -2.81 0.57
CA LEU A 108 15.72 -1.75 -0.41
C LEU A 108 14.96 -2.32 -1.59
N LEU A 109 13.85 -1.68 -1.95
CA LEU A 109 13.07 -1.97 -3.15
C LEU A 109 12.96 -0.69 -3.97
N TYR A 110 12.87 -0.85 -5.28
CA TYR A 110 12.76 0.26 -6.22
C TYR A 110 11.54 0.09 -7.11
N TRP A 111 10.63 1.06 -7.03
CA TRP A 111 9.46 1.10 -7.90
C TRP A 111 9.87 1.38 -9.35
N CYS A 112 10.99 2.09 -9.55
CA CYS A 112 11.46 2.54 -10.85
C CYS A 112 10.36 3.28 -11.63
N PHE A 113 9.60 4.09 -10.91
CA PHE A 113 8.61 4.97 -11.50
C PHE A 113 9.33 6.19 -12.05
N THR A 114 9.54 6.24 -13.37
CA THR A 114 10.40 7.25 -14.01
C THR A 114 9.66 8.51 -14.46
N SER A 115 8.35 8.58 -14.26
CA SER A 115 7.51 9.62 -14.86
C SER A 115 7.34 10.86 -13.98
N SER A 116 7.32 10.71 -12.66
CA SER A 116 7.22 11.82 -11.70
C SER A 116 7.47 11.34 -10.27
N ALA A 117 7.53 12.28 -9.33
CA ALA A 117 7.31 12.00 -7.92
C ALA A 117 5.97 11.27 -7.71
N ILE A 118 5.91 10.42 -6.68
CA ILE A 118 4.67 9.73 -6.27
C ILE A 118 4.12 10.41 -5.02
N TRP A 119 4.96 10.78 -4.05
CA TRP A 119 4.53 11.21 -2.73
C TRP A 119 4.41 12.74 -2.70
N ASN A 120 3.18 13.25 -2.72
CA ASN A 120 2.97 14.70 -2.82
C ASN A 120 3.36 15.46 -1.54
N ASN A 121 4.12 16.54 -1.67
CA ASN A 121 4.54 17.43 -0.57
C ASN A 121 3.38 18.17 0.13
N SER A 122 2.19 18.21 -0.48
CA SER A 122 0.98 18.79 0.12
C SER A 122 0.12 17.78 0.89
N GLY A 123 0.58 16.53 1.01
CA GLY A 123 -0.12 15.43 1.65
C GLY A 123 -0.57 14.37 0.63
N ASP A 124 -0.51 13.12 1.08
CA ASP A 124 -0.92 11.93 0.34
C ASP A 124 -1.25 10.80 1.33
N THR A 125 -1.80 9.70 0.85
CA THR A 125 -2.10 8.51 1.65
C THR A 125 -1.46 7.28 1.03
N VAL A 126 -0.56 6.63 1.77
CA VAL A 126 0.02 5.34 1.39
C VAL A 126 -0.94 4.23 1.82
N PHE A 127 -1.23 3.28 0.93
CA PHE A 127 -2.01 2.07 1.21
C PHE A 127 -1.17 0.82 0.95
N ILE A 128 -1.25 -0.14 1.87
CA ILE A 128 -0.70 -1.49 1.68
C ILE A 128 -1.86 -2.44 1.43
N LEU A 129 -1.77 -3.22 0.35
CA LEU A 129 -2.78 -4.23 0.00
C LEU A 129 -2.23 -5.65 0.13
N ASP A 130 -3.07 -6.55 0.63
CA ASP A 130 -2.82 -7.98 0.54
C ASP A 130 -3.11 -8.53 -0.88
N PRO A 131 -2.82 -9.82 -1.17
CA PRO A 131 -3.05 -10.40 -2.48
C PRO A 131 -4.53 -10.49 -2.91
N SER A 132 -5.46 -10.40 -1.95
CA SER A 132 -6.90 -10.34 -2.21
C SER A 132 -7.38 -8.92 -2.51
N GLY A 133 -6.51 -7.91 -2.34
CA GLY A 133 -6.83 -6.51 -2.51
C GLY A 133 -7.43 -5.85 -1.25
N ASN A 134 -7.37 -6.50 -0.09
CA ASN A 134 -7.76 -5.85 1.17
C ASN A 134 -6.70 -4.83 1.57
N ILE A 135 -7.13 -3.68 2.11
CA ILE A 135 -6.23 -2.73 2.74
C ILE A 135 -5.80 -3.30 4.10
N VAL A 136 -4.51 -3.55 4.25
CA VAL A 136 -3.90 -4.07 5.50
C VAL A 136 -3.48 -2.93 6.43
N ASP A 137 -2.99 -1.83 5.84
CA ASP A 137 -2.66 -0.61 6.55
C ASP A 137 -2.72 0.61 5.62
N SER A 138 -2.91 1.79 6.20
CA SER A 138 -2.85 3.06 5.48
C SER A 138 -2.32 4.17 6.37
N LYS A 139 -1.56 5.09 5.79
CA LYS A 139 -1.02 6.24 6.51
C LYS A 139 -0.95 7.49 5.65
N SER A 140 -1.57 8.56 6.13
CA SER A 140 -1.47 9.90 5.55
C SER A 140 -0.44 10.74 6.30
N TYR A 141 0.04 11.80 5.67
CA TYR A 141 1.00 12.76 6.24
C TYR A 141 0.70 14.20 5.82
#